data_AF-A0A814R7E2-F1
#
_entry.id   AF-A0A814R7E2-F1
#
_cell.length_a   1.000
_cell.length_b   1.000
_cell.length_c   1.000
_cell.angle_alpha   90.00
_cell.angle_beta   90.00
_cell.angle_gamma   90.00
#
_symmetry.space_group_name_H-M   'P 1'
#
loop_
_entity.id
_entity.type
_entity.pdbx_description
1 polymer ?
#
loop_
_entity_poly.entity_id
_entity_poly.type
_entity_poly.pdbx_seq_one_letter_code
_entity_poly.pdbx_strand_id
1 'polypeptide(L)' 'LPWCPRSPDLSPIENLWSFMDAKLVNTRITSIDHLKQVLHKEWLSVSTEYVKNLINSLPKRVAACFRAKGGHFKY' A
#
# COMPACT_ATOMS: atom_id res chain seq x y z
N LEU A 1 -6.01 -11.88 13.21
CA LEU A 1 -5.87 -12.92 12.17
C LEU A 1 -4.41 -13.37 12.13
N PRO A 2 -4.12 -14.67 11.95
CA PRO A 2 -2.74 -15.12 11.74
C PRO A 2 -2.19 -14.51 10.45
N TRP A 3 -0.97 -13.98 10.50
CA TRP A 3 -0.29 -13.36 9.37
C TRP A 3 0.71 -14.35 8.75
N CYS A 4 0.62 -14.57 7.44
CA CYS A 4 1.60 -15.41 6.74
C CYS A 4 2.93 -14.66 6.61
N PRO A 5 4.07 -15.29 6.96
CA PRO A 5 5.40 -14.71 6.69
C PRO A 5 5.59 -14.42 5.20
N ARG A 6 6.28 -13.33 4.86
CA ARG A 6 6.61 -12.93 3.47
C ARG A 6 5.40 -12.71 2.55
N SER A 7 4.29 -12.20 3.08
CA SER A 7 3.09 -11.85 2.28
C SER A 7 2.81 -10.35 2.23
N PRO A 8 3.72 -9.51 1.70
CA PRO A 8 3.47 -8.08 1.54
C PRO A 8 2.26 -7.79 0.65
N ASP A 9 1.98 -8.66 -0.33
CA ASP A 9 0.82 -8.57 -1.22
C ASP A 9 -0.53 -8.62 -0.49
N LEU A 10 -0.57 -9.22 0.70
CA LEU A 10 -1.76 -9.30 1.54
C LEU A 10 -1.88 -8.12 2.50
N SER A 11 -0.91 -7.20 2.51
CA SER A 11 -0.86 -6.07 3.43
C SER A 11 -1.45 -4.82 2.80
N PRO A 12 -2.59 -4.32 3.29
CA PRO A 12 -3.16 -3.06 2.81
C PRO A 12 -2.15 -1.90 2.89
N ILE A 13 -1.30 -1.86 3.93
CA ILE A 13 -0.41 -0.72 4.13
C ILE A 13 0.67 -0.62 3.05
N GLU A 14 1.09 -1.75 2.44
CA GLU A 14 2.10 -1.75 1.37
C GLU A 14 1.57 -1.05 0.11
N ASN A 15 0.28 -1.22 -0.20
CA ASN A 15 -0.36 -0.48 -1.29
C ASN A 15 -0.46 1.01 -1.00
N LEU A 16 -0.70 1.37 0.26
CA LEU A 16 -0.75 2.77 0.67
C LEU A 16 0.63 3.43 0.55
N TRP A 17 1.69 2.72 0.95
CA TRP A 17 3.06 3.16 0.74
C TRP A 17 3.37 3.34 -0.74
N SER A 18 3.04 2.36 -1.58
CA SER A 18 3.24 2.47 -3.03
C SER A 18 2.51 3.68 -3.65
N PHE A 19 1.30 3.99 -3.18
CA PHE A 19 0.56 5.18 -3.59
C PHE A 19 1.27 6.48 -3.18
N MET A 20 1.77 6.56 -1.95
CA MET A 20 2.52 7.73 -1.47
C MET A 20 3.86 7.88 -2.20
N ASP A 21 4.58 6.79 -2.43
CA ASP A 21 5.84 6.78 -3.18
C ASP A 21 5.65 7.28 -4.62
N ALA A 22 4.59 6.85 -5.29
CA ALA A 22 4.28 7.31 -6.65
C ALA A 22 4.09 8.83 -6.74
N LYS A 23 3.56 9.45 -5.67
CA LYS A 23 3.44 10.90 -5.58
C LYS A 23 4.76 11.59 -5.25
N LEU A 24 5.60 10.95 -4.42
CA LEU A 24 6.93 11.45 -4.08
C LEU A 24 7.88 11.48 -5.28
N VAL A 25 7.76 10.53 -6.22
CA VAL A 25 8.60 10.49 -7.44
C VAL A 25 8.57 11.81 -8.22
N ASN A 26 7.42 12.50 -8.21
CA ASN A 26 7.26 13.77 -8.91
C ASN A 26 7.60 15.01 -8.06
N THR A 27 8.03 14.82 -6.81
CA THR A 27 8.31 15.91 -5.87
C THR A 27 9.81 16.07 -5.66
N ARG A 28 10.35 17.28 -5.89
CA ARG A 28 11.75 17.57 -5.59
C ARG A 28 11.96 17.70 -4.08
N ILE A 29 12.46 16.65 -3.45
CA ILE A 29 12.82 16.64 -2.03
C ILE A 29 14.19 17.29 -1.84
N THR A 30 14.29 18.20 -0.86
CA THR A 30 15.49 19.03 -0.63
C THR A 30 16.11 18.84 0.75
N SER A 31 15.40 18.22 1.68
CA SER A 31 15.89 17.88 3.02
C SER A 31 15.03 16.77 3.64
N ILE A 32 15.50 16.18 4.75
CA ILE A 32 14.73 15.20 5.52
C ILE A 32 13.45 15.82 6.08
N ASP A 33 13.49 17.08 6.52
CA ASP A 33 12.30 17.74 7.06
C ASP A 33 11.29 18.07 5.97
N HIS A 34 11.75 18.44 4.78
CA HIS A 34 10.88 18.58 3.61
C HIS A 34 10.22 17.24 3.26
N LEU A 35 10.98 16.13 3.27
CA LEU A 35 10.42 14.79 3.05
C LEU A 35 9.31 14.46 4.06
N LYS A 36 9.55 14.69 5.36
CA LYS A 36 8.55 14.44 6.41
C LYS A 36 7.27 15.26 6.19
N GLN A 37 7.41 16.54 5.81
CA GLN A 37 6.26 17.41 5.54
C GLN A 37 5.43 16.92 4.35
N VAL A 38 6.10 16.53 3.24
CA VAL A 38 5.42 16.00 2.06
C VAL A 38 4.72 14.68 2.39
N LEU A 39 5.40 13.75 3.06
CA LEU A 39 4.80 12.48 3.50
C LEU A 39 3.56 12.70 4.38
N HIS A 40 3.65 13.60 5.36
CA HIS A 40 2.54 13.90 6.24
C HIS A 40 1.35 14.52 5.49
N LYS A 41 1.62 15.43 4.56
CA LYS A 41 0.60 16.02 3.68
C LYS A 41 -0.08 14.95 2.82
N GLU A 42 0.71 14.08 2.18
CA GLU A 42 0.16 13.02 1.34
C GLU A 42 -0.64 12.01 2.14
N TRP A 43 -0.18 11.63 3.33
CA TRP A 43 -0.93 10.79 4.25
C TRP A 43 -2.31 11.37 4.57
N LEU A 44 -2.38 12.66 4.91
CA LEU A 44 -3.65 13.34 5.19
C LEU A 44 -4.54 13.50 3.95
N SER A 45 -3.97 13.46 2.75
CA SER A 45 -4.72 13.52 1.48
C SER A 45 -5.40 12.19 1.11
N VAL A 46 -5.02 11.09 1.76
CA VAL A 46 -5.59 9.77 1.49
C VAL A 46 -7.04 9.76 1.91
N SER A 47 -7.94 9.58 0.94
CA SER A 47 -9.37 9.52 1.24
C SER A 47 -9.72 8.23 1.99
N THR A 48 -10.71 8.31 2.88
CA THR A 48 -11.27 7.12 3.53
C THR A 48 -11.80 6.11 2.50
N GLU A 49 -12.28 6.61 1.35
CA GLU A 49 -12.75 5.76 0.25
C GLU A 49 -11.62 4.94 -0.38
N TYR A 50 -10.43 5.52 -0.54
CA TYR A 50 -9.25 4.78 -1.00
C TYR A 50 -8.92 3.63 -0.04
N VAL A 51 -8.90 3.90 1.27
CA VAL A 51 -8.65 2.88 2.30
C VAL A 51 -9.73 1.79 2.30
N LYS A 52 -11.00 2.17 2.17
CA LYS A 52 -12.11 1.20 2.05
C LYS A 52 -11.95 0.29 0.84
N ASN A 53 -11.65 0.85 -0.33
CA ASN A 53 -11.42 0.06 -1.54
C ASN A 53 -10.24 -0.89 -1.40
N LEU A 54 -9.20 -0.48 -0.69
CA LEU A 54 -8.06 -1.31 -0.41
C LEU A 54 -8.40 -2.49 0.51
N ILE A 55 -9.21 -2.26 1.55
CA ILE A 55 -9.72 -3.34 2.42
C ILE A 55 -10.63 -4.26 1.60
N ASN A 56 -11.53 -3.71 0.79
CA ASN A 56 -12.47 -4.47 -0.05
C ASN A 56 -11.76 -5.33 -1.11
N SER A 57 -10.53 -5.02 -1.48
CA SER A 57 -9.74 -5.84 -2.41
C SER A 57 -9.06 -7.05 -1.75
N LEU A 58 -8.99 -7.10 -0.41
CA LEU A 58 -8.33 -8.20 0.32
C LEU A 58 -8.90 -9.59 -0.03
N PRO A 59 -10.23 -9.82 -0.08
CA PRO A 59 -10.76 -11.13 -0.45
C PRO A 59 -10.27 -11.61 -1.82
N LYS A 60 -10.19 -10.71 -2.81
CA LYS A 60 -9.66 -11.01 -4.15
C LYS A 60 -8.19 -11.40 -4.09
N ARG A 61 -7.39 -10.70 -3.29
CA ARG A 61 -5.95 -10.95 -3.09
C ARG A 61 -5.69 -12.27 -2.38
N VAL A 62 -6.45 -12.57 -1.32
CA VAL A 62 -6.39 -13.87 -0.63
C VAL A 62 -6.75 -15.01 -1.59
N ALA A 63 -7.79 -14.84 -2.40
CA ALA A 63 -8.16 -15.84 -3.39
C ALA A 63 -7.07 -16.04 -4.47
N ALA A 64 -6.39 -14.97 -4.87
CA ALA A 64 -5.25 -15.06 -5.79
C ALA A 64 -4.05 -15.79 -5.17
N CYS A 65 -3.71 -15.48 -3.91
CA CYS A 65 -2.70 -16.20 -3.12
C CYS A 65 -3.00 -17.69 -3.02
N PHE A 66 -4.26 -18.02 -2.73
CA PHE A 66 -4.72 -19.40 -2.65
C PHE A 66 -4.55 -20.14 -3.99
N ARG A 67 -4.97 -19.52 -5.11
CA ARG A 67 -4.78 -20.10 -6.45
C ARG A 67 -3.30 -20.28 -6.81
N ALA A 68 -2.44 -19.36 -6.38
CA ALA A 68 -1.00 -19.44 -6.55
C ALA A 68 -0.33 -20.43 -5.60
N LYS A 69 -1.08 -21.11 -4.71
CA LYS A 69 -0.57 -22.02 -3.67
C LYS A 69 0.52 -21.35 -2.81
N GLY A 70 0.35 -20.05 -2.51
CA GLY A 70 1.33 -19.27 -1.76
C GLY A 70 2.54 -18.78 -2.56
N GLY A 71 2.60 -19.03 -3.88
CA GLY A 71 3.57 -18.40 -4.79
C GLY A 71 3.21 -16.95 -5.14
N HIS A 72 4.04 -16.27 -5.94
CA HIS A 72 3.78 -14.90 -6.38
C HIS A 72 2.52 -14.80 -7.25
N PHE A 73 1.72 -13.76 -7.04
CA PHE A 73 0.50 -13.48 -7.81
C PHE A 73 0.34 -11.98 -8.04
N LYS A 74 -0.32 -11.60 -9.14
CA LYS A 74 -0.75 -10.21 -9.41
C LYS A 74 -2.23 -10.06 -9.02
N TYR A 75 -2.64 -8.85 -8.62
CA TYR A 75 -4.02 -8.57 -8.19
C TYR A 75 -4.61 -7.30 -8.80
#